data_AF-A0A1G3NZV1-F1
#
_entry.id   AF-A0A1G3NZV1-F1
#
_cell.length_a   1.000
_cell.length_b   1.000
_cell.length_c   1.000
_cell.angle_alpha   90.00
_cell.angle_beta   90.00
_cell.angle_gamma   90.00
#
_symmetry.space_group_name_H-M   'P 1'
#
loop_
_entity.id
_entity.type
_entity.pdbx_description
1 polymer ?
#
loop_
_entity_poly.entity_id
_entity_poly.type
_entity_poly.pdbx_seq_one_letter_code
_entity_poly.pdbx_strand_id
1 'polypeptide(L)'
;MNFKRIINEKKIIFKLSILALFILLFTGSDLLVKKIVENKLRVIPETFEQNMFENYIIKFDTNQIISNSYQKQDNGTYNLIEKNPKNLHKLWKEIRKFRFDKDIVVIKDVWHFVYETNEDIGFSILSFLDNFLTPDTKRIFLICLQGFGVLIIFLYYLYSKEWYQFFPLAMIISGALGNVIDRIMRGYVVDFVMWIFKFIPHRLFNPWPIFNLADVYTVIGAIALFIMIMIFDSSEKNK
;
A
#
# COMPACT_ATOMS: atom_id res chain seq x y z
N MET A 1 4.18 -42.84 20.68
CA MET A 1 4.26 -41.50 20.05
C MET A 1 5.71 -41.04 20.11
N ASN A 2 6.35 -40.72 18.98
CA ASN A 2 7.80 -40.53 18.88
C ASN A 2 8.23 -39.15 19.44
N PHE A 3 9.14 -39.12 20.42
CA PHE A 3 9.57 -37.89 21.14
C PHE A 3 10.08 -36.80 20.19
N LYS A 4 10.77 -37.18 19.10
CA LYS A 4 11.22 -36.24 18.05
C LYS A 4 10.05 -35.54 17.35
N ARG A 5 8.92 -36.23 17.16
CA ARG A 5 7.71 -35.67 16.54
C ARG A 5 7.11 -34.57 17.41
N ILE A 6 7.02 -34.80 18.71
CA ILE A 6 6.47 -33.85 19.69
C ILE A 6 7.31 -32.57 19.73
N ILE A 7 8.64 -32.68 19.70
CA ILE A 7 9.54 -31.51 19.69
C ILE A 7 9.35 -30.69 18.41
N ASN A 8 9.25 -31.34 17.26
CA ASN A 8 9.01 -30.65 15.99
C ASN A 8 7.64 -29.96 15.95
N GLU A 9 6.59 -30.63 16.43
CA GLU A 9 5.25 -30.03 16.55
C GLU A 9 5.29 -28.77 17.42
N LYS A 10 5.95 -28.80 18.59
CA LYS A 10 6.08 -27.62 19.47
C LYS A 10 6.84 -26.46 18.80
N LYS A 11 7.90 -26.75 18.05
CA LYS A 11 8.67 -25.73 17.30
C LYS A 11 7.81 -25.06 16.21
N ILE A 12 7.03 -25.85 15.47
CA ILE A 12 6.14 -25.33 14.43
C ILE A 12 5.05 -24.45 15.06
N ILE A 13 4.41 -24.90 16.15
CA ILE A 13 3.39 -24.13 16.86
C ILE A 13 3.97 -22.78 17.30
N PHE A 14 5.15 -22.78 17.93
CA PHE A 14 5.82 -21.56 18.37
C PHE A 14 6.05 -20.55 17.23
N LYS A 15 6.55 -21.03 16.09
CA LYS A 15 6.71 -20.18 14.89
C LYS A 15 5.37 -19.61 14.42
N LEU A 16 4.35 -20.46 14.28
CA LEU A 16 3.04 -20.02 13.84
C LEU A 16 2.43 -18.99 14.81
N SER A 17 2.68 -19.12 16.12
CA SER A 17 2.26 -18.12 17.11
C SER A 17 2.98 -16.78 16.92
N ILE A 18 4.29 -16.78 16.67
CA ILE A 18 5.04 -15.54 16.36
C ILE A 18 4.49 -14.90 15.09
N LEU A 19 4.32 -15.69 14.02
CA LEU A 19 3.81 -15.17 12.76
C LEU A 19 2.40 -14.60 12.91
N ALA A 20 1.51 -15.29 13.62
CA ALA A 20 0.16 -14.82 13.88
C ALA A 20 0.16 -13.49 14.67
N LEU A 21 1.01 -13.36 15.68
CA LEU A 21 1.19 -12.12 16.43
C LEU A 21 1.63 -10.97 15.51
N PHE A 22 2.60 -11.23 14.62
CA PHE A 22 3.10 -10.22 13.68
C PHE A 22 2.05 -9.80 12.66
N ILE A 23 1.27 -10.75 12.13
CA ILE A 23 0.14 -10.43 11.25
C ILE A 23 -0.87 -9.56 12.00
N LEU A 24 -1.27 -9.93 13.21
CA LEU A 24 -2.23 -9.15 14.00
C LEU A 24 -1.71 -7.73 14.29
N LEU A 25 -0.46 -7.58 14.68
CA LEU A 25 0.12 -6.28 15.02
C LEU A 25 0.39 -5.42 13.78
N PHE A 26 1.09 -5.95 12.79
CA PHE A 26 1.60 -5.17 11.66
C PHE A 26 0.58 -5.05 10.55
N THR A 27 -0.02 -6.15 10.09
CA THR A 27 -1.12 -6.06 9.12
C THR A 27 -2.31 -5.32 9.73
N GLY A 28 -2.63 -5.58 11.01
CA GLY A 28 -3.73 -4.91 11.71
C GLY A 28 -3.51 -3.41 11.89
N SER A 29 -2.31 -2.98 12.31
CA SER A 29 -2.00 -1.55 12.47
C SER A 29 -2.03 -0.78 11.15
N ASP A 30 -1.49 -1.36 10.07
CA ASP A 30 -1.54 -0.76 8.74
C ASP A 30 -2.99 -0.57 8.27
N LEU A 31 -3.83 -1.60 8.36
CA LEU A 31 -5.25 -1.52 8.01
C LEU A 31 -6.02 -0.51 8.88
N LEU A 32 -5.68 -0.38 10.16
CA LEU A 32 -6.27 0.60 11.07
C LEU A 32 -5.92 2.03 10.64
N VAL A 33 -4.65 2.31 10.36
CA VAL A 33 -4.20 3.63 9.90
C VAL A 33 -4.83 3.96 8.56
N LYS A 34 -4.86 3.01 7.61
CA LYS A 34 -5.56 3.16 6.32
C LYS A 34 -7.01 3.57 6.52
N LYS A 35 -7.73 2.94 7.44
CA LYS A 35 -9.13 3.30 7.76
C LYS A 35 -9.25 4.72 8.35
N ILE A 36 -8.34 5.13 9.22
CA ILE A 36 -8.33 6.48 9.80
C ILE A 36 -8.05 7.53 8.72
N VAL A 37 -7.01 7.32 7.91
CA VAL A 37 -6.62 8.18 6.79
C VAL A 37 -7.77 8.25 5.80
N GLU A 38 -8.35 7.13 5.42
CA GLU A 38 -9.51 7.07 4.54
C GLU A 38 -10.67 7.91 5.10
N ASN A 39 -11.05 7.74 6.36
CA ASN A 39 -12.16 8.51 6.93
C ASN A 39 -11.90 10.02 7.03
N LYS A 40 -10.64 10.43 7.23
CA LYS A 40 -10.29 11.86 7.41
C LYS A 40 -9.97 12.57 6.09
N LEU A 41 -9.31 11.85 5.18
CA LEU A 41 -8.65 12.42 4.01
C LEU A 41 -9.23 11.92 2.69
N ARG A 42 -9.99 10.81 2.67
CA ARG A 42 -10.74 10.45 1.47
C ARG A 42 -11.83 11.49 1.28
N VAL A 43 -11.71 12.24 0.21
CA VAL A 43 -12.70 13.26 -0.13
C VAL A 43 -13.55 12.72 -1.24
N ILE A 44 -14.83 12.53 -0.95
CA ILE A 44 -15.87 12.42 -1.95
C ILE A 44 -16.71 13.70 -1.75
N PRO A 45 -16.42 14.80 -2.45
CA PRO A 45 -17.33 15.91 -2.58
C PRO A 45 -18.58 15.36 -3.28
N GLU A 46 -19.61 15.25 -2.47
CA GLU A 46 -20.97 14.96 -2.92
C GLU A 46 -21.48 16.08 -3.85
N THR A 47 -20.92 17.30 -3.68
CA THR A 47 -21.22 18.50 -4.42
C THR A 47 -19.95 19.24 -4.86
N PHE A 48 -19.92 19.71 -6.10
CA PHE A 48 -18.89 20.63 -6.61
C PHE A 48 -19.51 21.97 -7.01
N GLU A 49 -18.85 23.08 -6.67
CA GLU A 49 -19.23 24.41 -7.16
C GLU A 49 -18.76 24.62 -8.61
N GLN A 50 -19.56 25.33 -9.41
CA GLN A 50 -19.28 25.62 -10.82
C GLN A 50 -17.89 26.24 -11.05
N ASN A 51 -17.46 27.14 -10.16
CA ASN A 51 -16.17 27.83 -10.26
C ASN A 51 -14.96 26.91 -10.01
N MET A 52 -15.12 25.87 -9.17
CA MET A 52 -14.12 24.80 -9.02
C MET A 52 -14.10 23.90 -10.26
N PHE A 53 -15.26 23.67 -10.87
CA PHE A 53 -15.41 22.86 -12.08
C PHE A 53 -14.72 23.50 -13.30
N GLU A 54 -14.98 24.78 -13.56
CA GLU A 54 -14.48 25.49 -14.74
C GLU A 54 -12.95 25.68 -14.70
N ASN A 55 -12.37 25.94 -13.52
CA ASN A 55 -10.92 26.09 -13.36
C ASN A 55 -10.13 24.78 -13.59
N TYR A 56 -10.74 23.61 -13.35
CA TYR A 56 -10.10 22.30 -13.53
C TYR A 56 -10.30 21.72 -14.94
N ILE A 57 -11.46 21.99 -15.57
CA ILE A 57 -11.81 21.46 -16.90
C ILE A 57 -11.07 22.15 -18.05
N ILE A 58 -10.77 23.45 -17.94
CA ILE A 58 -10.11 24.18 -19.05
C ILE A 58 -8.70 23.62 -19.36
N LYS A 59 -8.12 22.80 -18.48
CA LYS A 59 -6.80 22.19 -18.70
C LYS A 59 -6.82 20.77 -19.32
N PHE A 60 -7.95 20.05 -19.40
CA PHE A 60 -7.96 18.65 -19.87
C PHE A 60 -9.26 18.21 -20.56
N ASP A 61 -9.15 17.20 -21.44
CA ASP A 61 -10.24 16.46 -22.10
C ASP A 61 -10.97 15.51 -21.12
N THR A 62 -11.31 16.00 -19.93
CA THR A 62 -11.99 15.26 -18.84
C THR A 62 -13.51 15.41 -18.86
N ASN A 63 -14.04 16.17 -19.83
CA ASN A 63 -15.47 16.48 -19.95
C ASN A 63 -16.35 15.23 -19.94
N GLN A 64 -15.92 14.16 -20.61
CA GLN A 64 -16.71 12.93 -20.76
C GLN A 64 -16.80 12.10 -19.46
N ILE A 65 -15.74 12.05 -18.65
CA ILE A 65 -15.73 11.29 -17.37
C ILE A 65 -16.59 12.01 -16.34
N ILE A 66 -16.49 13.34 -16.33
CA ILE A 66 -17.18 14.20 -15.39
C ILE A 66 -18.68 14.28 -15.71
N SER A 67 -19.06 14.43 -16.99
CA SER A 67 -20.47 14.44 -17.41
C SER A 67 -21.19 13.13 -17.07
N ASN A 68 -20.47 12.00 -17.11
CA ASN A 68 -21.02 10.71 -16.74
C ASN A 68 -21.14 10.54 -15.22
N SER A 69 -20.39 11.33 -14.44
CA SER A 69 -20.30 11.17 -12.99
C SER A 69 -21.14 12.16 -12.19
N TYR A 70 -21.42 13.35 -12.74
CA TYR A 70 -22.08 14.45 -12.04
C TYR A 70 -23.21 15.10 -12.86
N GLN A 71 -24.34 15.43 -12.22
CA GLN A 71 -25.44 16.20 -12.82
C GLN A 71 -25.33 17.65 -12.40
N LYS A 72 -25.49 18.57 -13.34
CA LYS A 72 -25.66 19.98 -13.03
C LYS A 72 -27.05 20.20 -12.40
N GLN A 73 -27.09 20.93 -11.30
CA GLN A 73 -28.31 21.45 -10.67
C GLN A 73 -28.58 22.89 -11.10
N ASP A 74 -29.82 23.35 -10.93
CA ASP A 74 -30.28 24.69 -11.33
C ASP A 74 -29.55 25.82 -10.58
N ASN A 75 -29.05 25.54 -9.36
CA ASN A 75 -28.25 26.46 -8.56
C ASN A 75 -26.77 26.56 -8.99
N GLY A 76 -26.38 25.90 -10.09
CA GLY A 76 -25.01 25.86 -10.59
C GLY A 76 -24.09 24.84 -9.90
N THR A 77 -24.57 24.09 -8.90
CA THR A 77 -23.78 23.02 -8.28
C THR A 77 -23.90 21.70 -9.04
N TYR A 78 -22.92 20.83 -8.91
CA TYR A 78 -22.90 19.51 -9.53
C TYR A 78 -23.03 18.43 -8.47
N ASN A 79 -24.05 17.58 -8.59
CA ASN A 79 -24.27 16.44 -7.68
C ASN A 79 -23.76 15.14 -8.27
N LEU A 80 -23.18 14.30 -7.42
CA LEU A 80 -22.71 12.99 -7.84
C LEU A 80 -23.88 12.06 -8.22
N ILE A 81 -23.86 11.54 -9.44
CA ILE A 81 -24.82 10.52 -9.92
C ILE A 81 -24.16 9.14 -10.04
N GLU A 82 -22.87 9.10 -10.40
CA GLU A 82 -22.13 7.84 -10.54
C GLU A 82 -21.79 7.28 -9.16
N LYS A 83 -22.43 6.16 -8.83
CA LYS A 83 -22.19 5.42 -7.59
C LYS A 83 -21.16 4.29 -7.77
N ASN A 84 -20.70 4.04 -9.00
CA ASN A 84 -19.71 3.01 -9.26
C ASN A 84 -18.34 3.42 -8.66
N PRO A 85 -17.83 2.65 -7.68
CA PRO A 85 -16.58 2.97 -6.98
C PRO A 85 -15.36 3.10 -7.91
N LYS A 86 -15.35 2.37 -9.03
CA LYS A 86 -14.21 2.36 -9.97
C LYS A 86 -14.13 3.63 -10.80
N ASN A 87 -15.26 4.12 -11.30
CA ASN A 87 -15.32 5.34 -12.09
C ASN A 87 -15.06 6.56 -11.22
N LEU A 88 -15.62 6.55 -10.00
CA LEU A 88 -15.29 7.51 -8.95
C LEU A 88 -13.80 7.57 -8.68
N HIS A 89 -13.15 6.41 -8.50
CA HIS A 89 -11.72 6.33 -8.26
C HIS A 89 -10.87 6.95 -9.38
N LYS A 90 -11.22 6.67 -10.64
CA LYS A 90 -10.55 7.25 -11.81
C LYS A 90 -10.71 8.77 -11.85
N LEU A 91 -11.92 9.27 -11.61
CA LEU A 91 -12.19 10.70 -11.50
C LEU A 91 -11.43 11.33 -10.32
N TRP A 92 -11.35 10.65 -9.18
CA TRP A 92 -10.56 11.06 -8.01
C TRP A 92 -9.09 11.25 -8.34
N LYS A 93 -8.49 10.32 -9.10
CA LYS A 93 -7.09 10.45 -9.51
C LYS A 93 -6.84 11.70 -10.35
N GLU A 94 -7.75 12.04 -11.26
CA GLU A 94 -7.61 13.24 -12.09
C GLU A 94 -7.79 14.54 -11.29
N ILE A 95 -8.78 14.60 -10.39
CA ILE A 95 -9.01 15.77 -9.53
C ILE A 95 -7.87 15.96 -8.51
N ARG A 96 -7.30 14.86 -8.00
CA ARG A 96 -6.21 14.87 -7.01
C ARG A 96 -4.88 15.39 -7.54
N LYS A 97 -4.59 15.27 -8.85
CA LYS A 97 -3.36 15.82 -9.46
C LYS A 97 -3.17 17.32 -9.21
N PHE A 98 -4.22 18.03 -8.81
CA PHE A 98 -4.23 19.47 -8.58
C PHE A 98 -4.60 19.86 -7.14
N ARG A 99 -4.57 18.92 -6.19
CA ARG A 99 -5.05 19.17 -4.82
C ARG A 99 -3.93 19.03 -3.80
N PHE A 100 -3.46 20.17 -3.28
CA PHE A 100 -2.53 20.25 -2.14
C PHE A 100 -3.22 20.61 -0.81
N ASP A 101 -4.54 20.89 -0.82
CA ASP A 101 -5.21 21.57 0.30
C ASP A 101 -5.74 20.67 1.43
N LYS A 102 -5.57 19.34 1.35
CA LYS A 102 -6.15 18.41 2.35
C LYS A 102 -5.16 17.49 3.04
N ASP A 103 -3.88 17.74 2.90
CA ASP A 103 -2.85 17.00 3.59
C ASP A 103 -2.92 17.28 5.10
N ILE A 104 -2.83 16.23 5.93
CA ILE A 104 -2.56 16.42 7.36
C ILE A 104 -1.06 16.61 7.52
N VAL A 105 -0.63 17.85 7.75
CA VAL A 105 0.77 18.18 8.01
C VAL A 105 1.17 17.65 9.39
N VAL A 106 2.08 16.67 9.43
CA VAL A 106 2.66 16.15 10.68
C VAL A 106 3.88 16.98 11.06
N ILE A 107 4.79 17.15 10.09
CA ILE A 107 5.97 18.02 10.20
C ILE A 107 5.97 18.90 8.97
N LYS A 108 5.91 20.21 9.19
CA LYS A 108 5.87 21.21 8.12
C LYS A 108 7.01 20.98 7.12
N ASP A 109 6.62 20.80 5.85
CA ASP A 109 7.50 20.62 4.71
C ASP A 109 8.41 19.39 4.77
N VAL A 110 8.08 18.39 5.59
CA VAL A 110 8.84 17.13 5.74
C VAL A 110 7.93 15.93 5.72
N TRP A 111 6.85 15.92 6.49
CA TRP A 111 5.96 14.77 6.62
C TRP A 111 4.50 15.21 6.57
N HIS A 112 3.82 14.70 5.55
CA HIS A 112 2.41 14.87 5.31
C HIS A 112 1.72 13.50 5.31
N PHE A 113 0.57 13.41 5.98
CA PHE A 113 -0.38 12.33 5.74
C PHE A 113 -1.28 12.72 4.58
N VAL A 114 -1.34 11.84 3.60
CA VAL A 114 -2.14 11.99 2.38
C VAL A 114 -3.03 10.75 2.21
N TYR A 115 -4.01 10.80 1.31
CA TYR A 115 -4.75 9.61 0.91
C TYR A 115 -4.47 9.33 -0.56
N GLU A 116 -3.56 8.38 -0.80
CA GLU A 116 -3.26 7.92 -2.15
C GLU A 116 -3.51 6.45 -2.39
N THR A 117 -3.73 6.16 -3.67
CA THR A 117 -4.24 4.87 -4.10
C THR A 117 -3.36 4.31 -5.19
N ASN A 118 -2.73 3.18 -4.88
CA ASN A 118 -1.72 2.55 -5.70
C ASN A 118 -2.27 1.28 -6.36
N GLU A 119 -2.51 1.39 -7.67
CA GLU A 119 -2.95 0.29 -8.53
C GLU A 119 -1.77 -0.53 -9.10
N ASP A 120 -0.55 -0.14 -8.78
CA ASP A 120 0.70 -0.77 -9.22
C ASP A 120 1.51 -1.29 -8.02
N ILE A 121 2.75 -1.71 -8.25
CA ILE A 121 3.77 -1.99 -7.24
C ILE A 121 4.62 -0.72 -7.03
N GLY A 122 5.43 -0.68 -5.97
CA GLY A 122 6.33 0.43 -5.65
C GLY A 122 7.04 1.01 -6.87
N PHE A 123 7.12 2.35 -6.91
CA PHE A 123 7.68 3.13 -8.02
C PHE A 123 6.97 2.95 -9.37
N SER A 124 5.74 2.41 -9.40
CA SER A 124 4.98 2.16 -10.63
C SER A 124 5.75 1.29 -11.64
N ILE A 125 6.58 0.39 -11.15
CA ILE A 125 7.53 -0.38 -11.98
C ILE A 125 6.83 -1.31 -12.98
N LEU A 126 5.58 -1.71 -12.73
CA LEU A 126 4.78 -2.54 -13.64
C LEU A 126 3.74 -1.74 -14.43
N SER A 127 3.89 -0.42 -14.53
CA SER A 127 2.97 0.44 -15.28
C SER A 127 2.95 0.13 -16.78
N PHE A 128 4.04 -0.45 -17.31
CA PHE A 128 4.08 -0.90 -18.70
C PHE A 128 3.00 -1.96 -19.02
N LEU A 129 2.51 -2.70 -18.02
CA LEU A 129 1.45 -3.70 -18.19
C LEU A 129 0.10 -3.08 -18.51
N ASP A 130 -0.09 -1.78 -18.27
CA ASP A 130 -1.34 -1.07 -18.59
C ASP A 130 -1.62 -1.05 -20.10
N ASN A 131 -0.59 -1.24 -20.94
CA ASN A 131 -0.75 -1.37 -22.39
C ASN A 131 -1.29 -2.74 -22.83
N PHE A 132 -1.23 -3.75 -21.95
CA PHE A 132 -1.54 -5.14 -22.29
C PHE A 132 -2.70 -5.70 -21.46
N LEU A 133 -2.90 -5.19 -20.25
CA LEU A 133 -3.86 -5.71 -19.29
C LEU A 133 -4.92 -4.66 -18.98
N THR A 134 -6.17 -5.09 -18.88
CA THR A 134 -7.22 -4.25 -18.28
C THR A 134 -6.90 -4.02 -16.79
N PRO A 135 -7.41 -2.94 -16.17
CA PRO A 135 -7.18 -2.67 -14.75
C PRO A 135 -7.56 -3.85 -13.83
N ASP A 136 -8.66 -4.55 -14.15
CA ASP A 136 -9.11 -5.72 -13.39
C ASP A 136 -8.16 -6.92 -13.57
N THR A 137 -7.68 -7.15 -14.79
CA THR A 137 -6.69 -8.20 -15.06
C THR A 137 -5.36 -7.91 -14.39
N LYS A 138 -4.88 -6.65 -14.45
CA LYS A 138 -3.65 -6.22 -13.75
C LYS A 138 -3.79 -6.41 -12.25
N ARG A 139 -4.92 -6.02 -11.66
CA ARG A 139 -5.20 -6.25 -10.24
C ARG A 139 -5.09 -7.73 -9.86
N ILE A 140 -5.75 -8.63 -10.62
CA ILE A 140 -5.69 -10.07 -10.35
C ILE A 140 -4.25 -10.58 -10.48
N PHE A 141 -3.54 -10.17 -11.53
CA PHE A 141 -2.14 -10.50 -11.72
C PHE A 141 -1.28 -10.07 -10.52
N LEU A 142 -1.46 -8.85 -10.01
CA LEU A 142 -0.74 -8.35 -8.84
C LEU A 142 -1.08 -9.11 -7.56
N ILE A 143 -2.34 -9.47 -7.34
CA ILE A 143 -2.75 -10.32 -6.21
C ILE A 143 -2.04 -11.67 -6.28
N CYS A 144 -2.05 -12.31 -7.45
CA CYS A 144 -1.38 -13.60 -7.65
C CYS A 144 0.13 -13.48 -7.45
N LEU A 145 0.77 -12.46 -8.02
CA LEU A 145 2.21 -12.24 -7.93
C LEU A 145 2.65 -12.02 -6.48
N GLN A 146 2.01 -11.08 -5.77
CA GLN A 146 2.33 -10.77 -4.39
C GLN A 146 1.96 -11.93 -3.45
N GLY A 147 0.80 -12.56 -3.66
CA GLY A 147 0.36 -13.72 -2.88
C GLY A 147 1.30 -14.93 -3.05
N PHE A 148 1.81 -15.17 -4.26
CA PHE A 148 2.81 -16.20 -4.51
C PHE A 148 4.15 -15.88 -3.82
N GLY A 149 4.58 -14.61 -3.84
CA GLY A 149 5.75 -14.17 -3.06
C GLY A 149 5.59 -14.41 -1.56
N VAL A 150 4.43 -14.05 -1.00
CA VAL A 150 4.08 -14.31 0.41
C VAL A 150 4.12 -15.82 0.70
N LEU A 151 3.57 -16.65 -0.19
CA LEU A 151 3.59 -18.11 -0.04
C LEU A 151 5.02 -18.66 0.00
N ILE A 152 5.90 -18.21 -0.91
CA ILE A 152 7.31 -18.64 -0.93
C ILE A 152 8.00 -18.28 0.39
N ILE A 153 7.86 -17.04 0.84
CA ILE A 153 8.49 -16.56 2.07
C ILE A 153 7.92 -17.28 3.30
N PHE A 154 6.61 -17.56 3.30
CA PHE A 154 5.95 -18.36 4.34
C PHE A 154 6.48 -19.79 4.39
N LEU A 155 6.63 -20.47 3.25
CA LEU A 155 7.22 -21.79 3.20
C LEU A 155 8.67 -21.75 3.71
N TYR A 156 9.47 -20.77 3.27
CA TYR A 156 10.83 -20.57 3.77
C TYR A 156 10.86 -20.35 5.29
N TYR A 157 9.92 -19.57 5.85
CA TYR A 157 9.76 -19.37 7.29
C TYR A 157 9.50 -20.68 8.05
N LEU A 158 8.65 -21.56 7.52
CA LEU A 158 8.38 -22.87 8.13
C LEU A 158 9.62 -23.76 8.12
N TYR A 159 10.38 -23.77 7.03
CA TYR A 159 11.57 -24.60 6.87
C TYR A 159 12.84 -24.03 7.52
N SER A 160 12.90 -22.71 7.75
CA SER A 160 14.05 -22.06 8.36
C SER A 160 14.37 -22.68 9.73
N LYS A 161 15.60 -23.09 9.96
CA LYS A 161 16.03 -23.64 11.26
C LYS A 161 16.55 -22.56 12.20
N GLU A 162 16.90 -21.42 11.63
CA GLU A 162 17.63 -20.35 12.27
C GLU A 162 16.69 -19.37 12.97
N TRP A 163 16.77 -19.31 14.29
CA TRP A 163 15.87 -18.52 15.12
C TRP A 163 15.92 -17.02 14.78
N TYR A 164 17.08 -16.51 14.38
CA TYR A 164 17.29 -15.10 14.03
C TYR A 164 16.57 -14.69 12.74
N GLN A 165 16.16 -15.65 11.91
CA GLN A 165 15.39 -15.38 10.69
C GLN A 165 13.88 -15.23 10.97
N PHE A 166 13.39 -15.70 12.11
CA PHE A 166 11.94 -15.79 12.34
C PHE A 166 11.27 -14.42 12.41
N PHE A 167 11.82 -13.47 13.20
CA PHE A 167 11.23 -12.14 13.31
C PHE A 167 11.31 -11.34 12.00
N PRO A 168 12.46 -11.25 11.30
CA PRO A 168 12.54 -10.56 10.03
C PRO A 168 11.58 -11.12 8.97
N LEU A 169 11.50 -12.44 8.83
CA LEU A 169 10.58 -13.09 7.89
C LEU A 169 9.11 -12.84 8.24
N ALA A 170 8.76 -12.89 9.54
CA ALA A 170 7.40 -12.58 9.98
C ALA A 170 7.01 -11.13 9.68
N MET A 171 7.93 -10.16 9.80
CA MET A 171 7.71 -8.77 9.38
C MET A 171 7.42 -8.68 7.89
N ILE A 172 8.26 -9.28 7.06
CA ILE A 172 8.10 -9.27 5.59
C ILE A 172 6.75 -9.89 5.19
N ILE A 173 6.41 -11.05 5.75
CA ILE A 173 5.13 -11.72 5.48
C ILE A 173 3.96 -10.82 5.89
N SER A 174 3.98 -10.24 7.09
CA SER A 174 2.88 -9.40 7.58
C SER A 174 2.68 -8.12 6.77
N GLY A 175 3.76 -7.46 6.34
CA GLY A 175 3.70 -6.28 5.48
C GLY A 175 3.17 -6.61 4.08
N ALA A 176 3.79 -7.60 3.42
CA ALA A 176 3.37 -8.03 2.09
C ALA A 176 1.92 -8.54 2.07
N LEU A 177 1.50 -9.28 3.11
CA LEU A 177 0.12 -9.74 3.25
C LEU A 177 -0.88 -8.58 3.41
N GLY A 178 -0.51 -7.51 4.12
CA GLY A 178 -1.35 -6.31 4.24
C GLY A 178 -1.66 -5.66 2.89
N ASN A 179 -0.65 -5.55 2.02
CA ASN A 179 -0.83 -5.02 0.67
C ASN A 179 -1.66 -5.98 -0.22
N VAL A 180 -1.53 -7.29 -0.06
CA VAL A 180 -2.39 -8.28 -0.76
C VAL A 180 -3.85 -8.14 -0.32
N ILE A 181 -4.10 -8.03 0.98
CA ILE A 181 -5.45 -7.86 1.55
C ILE A 181 -6.10 -6.59 0.99
N ASP A 182 -5.35 -5.49 0.90
CA ASP A 182 -5.82 -4.25 0.28
C ASP A 182 -6.29 -4.46 -1.15
N ARG A 183 -5.50 -5.15 -1.98
CA ARG A 183 -5.88 -5.42 -3.38
C ARG A 183 -7.10 -6.33 -3.47
N ILE A 184 -7.29 -7.25 -2.54
CA ILE A 184 -8.48 -8.11 -2.51
C ILE A 184 -9.71 -7.28 -2.10
N MET A 185 -9.61 -6.48 -1.04
CA MET A 185 -10.74 -5.75 -0.47
C MET A 185 -11.13 -4.50 -1.26
N ARG A 186 -10.14 -3.70 -1.68
CA ARG A 186 -10.31 -2.36 -2.27
C ARG A 186 -10.00 -2.33 -3.77
N GLY A 187 -9.11 -3.21 -4.21
CA GLY A 187 -8.62 -3.25 -5.60
C GLY A 187 -7.35 -2.46 -5.87
N TYR A 188 -6.87 -1.74 -4.87
CA TYR A 188 -5.63 -0.98 -4.86
C TYR A 188 -5.08 -0.98 -3.43
N VAL A 189 -3.83 -0.55 -3.28
CA VAL A 189 -3.20 -0.33 -1.97
C VAL A 189 -3.39 1.12 -1.57
N VAL A 190 -3.71 1.39 -0.31
CA VAL A 190 -3.83 2.75 0.22
C VAL A 190 -2.46 3.20 0.75
N ASP A 191 -1.85 4.19 0.10
CA ASP A 191 -0.60 4.81 0.53
C ASP A 191 -0.88 6.16 1.17
N PHE A 192 -0.18 6.49 2.26
CA PHE A 192 -0.58 7.62 3.09
C PHE A 192 0.54 8.42 3.72
N VAL A 193 1.78 7.93 3.70
CA VAL A 193 2.95 8.68 4.19
C VAL A 193 3.65 9.33 3.00
N MET A 194 3.63 10.67 2.96
CA MET A 194 4.41 11.46 2.02
C MET A 194 5.55 12.15 2.75
N TRP A 195 6.78 11.88 2.33
CA TRP A 195 7.98 12.53 2.84
C TRP A 195 8.61 13.45 1.81
N ILE A 196 8.96 14.66 2.26
CA ILE A 196 9.61 15.70 1.46
C ILE A 196 10.98 15.95 2.06
N PHE A 197 12.01 15.84 1.23
CA PHE A 197 13.39 16.10 1.64
C PHE A 197 13.88 17.37 0.97
N LYS A 198 13.78 18.52 1.65
CA LYS A 198 14.15 19.84 1.09
C LYS A 198 15.56 19.92 0.50
N PHE A 199 16.49 19.14 1.03
CA PHE A 199 17.88 19.09 0.57
C PHE A 199 18.08 18.24 -0.70
N ILE A 200 17.06 17.50 -1.14
CA ILE A 200 17.09 16.68 -2.34
C ILE A 200 16.37 17.41 -3.48
N PRO A 201 16.98 17.56 -4.67
CA PRO A 201 16.32 18.15 -5.82
C PRO A 201 15.04 17.40 -6.21
N HIS A 202 13.97 18.12 -6.64
CA HIS A 202 12.70 17.50 -7.06
C HIS A 202 12.85 16.40 -8.12
N ARG A 203 13.82 16.57 -9.03
CA ARG A 203 14.17 15.58 -10.06
C ARG A 203 14.76 14.27 -9.53
N LEU A 204 15.03 14.16 -8.24
CA LEU A 204 15.77 13.07 -7.61
C LEU A 204 14.93 12.41 -6.49
N PHE A 205 13.73 11.92 -6.83
CA PHE A 205 12.80 11.28 -5.88
C PHE A 205 12.37 12.20 -4.72
N ASN A 206 12.03 13.46 -5.01
CA ASN A 206 11.49 14.39 -4.03
C ASN A 206 10.19 15.06 -4.53
N PRO A 207 9.01 14.78 -3.92
CA PRO A 207 8.81 13.96 -2.73
C PRO A 207 9.21 12.50 -2.93
N TRP A 208 9.56 11.83 -1.84
CA TRP A 208 9.75 10.38 -1.83
C TRP A 208 8.42 9.71 -2.21
N PRO A 209 8.43 8.58 -2.95
CA PRO A 209 7.21 7.88 -3.29
C PRO A 209 6.36 7.63 -2.05
N ILE A 210 5.06 7.91 -2.15
CA ILE A 210 4.14 7.76 -1.03
C ILE A 210 4.05 6.27 -0.68
N PHE A 211 4.08 5.96 0.62
CA PHE A 211 4.11 4.58 1.11
C PHE A 211 3.15 4.40 2.29
N ASN A 212 3.01 3.16 2.74
CA ASN A 212 2.22 2.80 3.91
C ASN A 212 3.05 2.05 4.97
N LEU A 213 2.42 1.64 6.07
CA LEU A 213 3.12 0.91 7.13
C LEU A 213 3.51 -0.50 6.69
N ALA A 214 2.70 -1.16 5.85
CA ALA A 214 3.05 -2.47 5.27
C ALA A 214 4.37 -2.42 4.47
N ASP A 215 4.64 -1.35 3.73
CA ASP A 215 5.91 -1.14 3.04
C ASP A 215 7.07 -0.96 4.03
N VAL A 216 6.85 -0.17 5.09
CA VAL A 216 7.84 0.03 6.16
C VAL A 216 8.22 -1.30 6.82
N TYR A 217 7.23 -2.13 7.18
CA TYR A 217 7.47 -3.44 7.80
C TYR A 217 8.23 -4.37 6.86
N THR A 218 7.89 -4.35 5.57
CA THR A 218 8.59 -5.14 4.56
C THR A 218 10.05 -4.72 4.42
N VAL A 219 10.32 -3.41 4.34
CA VAL A 219 11.68 -2.87 4.21
C VAL A 219 12.51 -3.13 5.47
N ILE A 220 11.99 -2.84 6.66
CA ILE A 220 12.68 -3.09 7.93
C ILE A 220 12.95 -4.59 8.10
N GLY A 221 11.97 -5.45 7.79
CA GLY A 221 12.13 -6.89 7.83
C GLY A 221 13.22 -7.39 6.87
N ALA A 222 13.27 -6.87 5.64
CA ALA A 222 14.31 -7.23 4.68
C ALA A 222 15.71 -6.80 5.13
N ILE A 223 15.86 -5.57 5.64
CA ILE A 223 17.13 -5.06 6.18
C ILE A 223 17.57 -5.88 7.40
N ALA A 224 16.65 -6.16 8.32
CA ALA A 224 16.93 -6.97 9.50
C ALA A 224 17.35 -8.39 9.12
N LEU A 225 16.69 -9.02 8.14
CA LEU A 225 17.05 -10.35 7.65
C LEU A 225 18.47 -10.35 7.08
N PHE A 226 18.79 -9.37 6.25
CA PHE A 226 20.12 -9.22 5.65
C PHE A 226 21.21 -9.08 6.72
N ILE A 227 21.00 -8.18 7.70
CA ILE A 227 21.95 -7.97 8.80
C ILE A 227 22.13 -9.25 9.62
N MET A 228 21.05 -9.93 9.97
CA MET A 228 21.11 -11.16 10.77
C MET A 228 21.86 -12.27 10.02
N ILE A 229 21.64 -12.43 8.71
CA ILE A 229 22.41 -13.38 7.91
C ILE A 229 23.90 -13.03 7.92
N MET A 230 24.28 -11.76 7.72
CA MET A 230 25.69 -11.36 7.73
C MET A 230 26.39 -11.60 9.07
N ILE A 231 25.70 -11.35 10.18
CA ILE A 231 26.26 -11.54 11.53
C ILE A 231 26.38 -13.02 11.90
N PHE A 232 25.36 -13.84 11.59
CA PHE A 232 25.31 -15.22 12.06
C PHE A 232 25.91 -16.24 11.08
N ASP A 233 25.82 -16.04 9.76
CA ASP A 233 26.47 -16.92 8.76
C ASP A 233 28.00 -16.85 8.82
N SER A 234 28.54 -15.67 9.15
CA SER A 234 29.98 -15.49 9.38
C SER A 234 30.46 -16.19 10.66
N SER A 235 29.58 -16.44 11.63
CA SER A 235 29.93 -17.11 12.89
C SER A 235 30.01 -18.63 12.78
N GLU A 236 29.27 -19.25 11.84
CA GLU A 236 29.35 -20.69 11.58
C GLU A 236 30.57 -21.05 10.73
N LYS A 237 30.98 -20.20 9.78
CA LYS A 237 32.17 -20.43 8.94
C LYS A 237 33.50 -20.33 9.71
N ASN A 238 33.49 -19.74 10.91
CA ASN A 238 34.66 -19.57 11.78
C ASN A 238 34.74 -20.63 12.90
N LYS A 239 33.89 -21.66 12.87
CA LYS A 239 33.93 -22.84 13.75
C LYS A 239 34.28 -24.09 12.97
#